data_AF-A0A5B6YTR1-F1
#
_entry.id   AF-A0A5B6YTR1-F1
#
_cell.length_a   1.000
_cell.length_b   1.000
_cell.length_c   1.000
_cell.angle_alpha   90.00
_cell.angle_beta   90.00
_cell.angle_gamma   90.00
#
_symmetry.space_group_name_H-M   'P 1'
#
loop_
_entity.id
_entity.type
_entity.pdbx_description
1 polymer ?
#
loop_
_entity_poly.entity_id
_entity_poly.type
_entity_poly.pdbx_seq_one_letter_code
_entity_poly.pdbx_strand_id
1 'polypeptide(L)'
;MVSKTLDFEVLRGLTNALLAAKKPDEAVLVLLASRERLNTEKSNNLNIKADSSTVENESQVDPIQVELLLGKAYSDWGRTGDAVSVYDRLISSHPDDFRGYLAKGIILKENGKIGDAERMFIQARFFAPEKAKALVDRYSRQ
;
A
#
# COMPACT_ATOMS: atom_id res chain seq x y z
N MET A 1 -1.45 20.31 -5.54
CA MET A 1 -1.82 18.87 -5.55
C MET A 1 -1.12 18.05 -6.64
N VAL A 2 -0.58 18.66 -7.72
CA VAL A 2 0.02 17.93 -8.85
C VAL A 2 1.34 17.20 -8.50
N SER A 3 2.19 17.78 -7.65
CA SER A 3 3.51 17.18 -7.32
C SER A 3 3.41 15.87 -6.55
N LYS A 4 2.49 15.74 -5.57
CA LYS A 4 2.31 14.49 -4.79
C LYS A 4 1.95 13.28 -5.66
N THR A 5 1.03 13.49 -6.60
CA THR A 5 0.59 12.45 -7.54
C THR A 5 1.73 12.12 -8.49
N LEU A 6 2.48 13.11 -8.97
CA LEU A 6 3.59 12.89 -9.89
C LEU A 6 4.69 12.01 -9.28
N ASP A 7 5.05 12.23 -8.01
CA ASP A 7 6.12 11.47 -7.35
C ASP A 7 5.74 10.00 -7.12
N PHE A 8 4.49 9.74 -6.71
CA PHE A 8 4.00 8.36 -6.57
C PHE A 8 3.87 7.66 -7.93
N GLU A 9 3.40 8.37 -8.95
CA GLU A 9 3.28 7.81 -10.31
C GLU A 9 4.65 7.43 -10.89
N VAL A 10 5.68 8.23 -10.64
CA VAL A 10 7.07 7.89 -11.01
C VAL A 10 7.55 6.65 -10.25
N LEU A 11 7.33 6.58 -8.93
CA LEU A 11 7.69 5.41 -8.12
C LEU A 11 6.99 4.15 -8.65
N ARG A 12 5.68 4.23 -8.90
CA ARG A 12 4.88 3.13 -9.44
C ARG A 12 5.35 2.70 -10.84
N GLY A 13 5.63 3.67 -11.71
CA GLY A 13 6.15 3.42 -13.04
C GLY A 13 7.49 2.67 -13.01
N LEU A 14 8.41 3.12 -12.16
CA LEU A 14 9.70 2.47 -11.95
C LEU A 14 9.54 1.04 -11.41
N THR A 15 8.72 0.84 -10.38
CA THR A 15 8.42 -0.50 -9.84
C THR A 15 7.88 -1.43 -10.93
N ASN A 16 6.89 -0.96 -11.71
CA ASN A 16 6.31 -1.77 -12.79
C ASN A 16 7.33 -2.11 -13.87
N ALA A 17 8.21 -1.17 -14.23
CA ALA A 17 9.28 -1.40 -15.20
C ALA A 17 10.28 -2.44 -14.70
N LEU A 18 10.67 -2.41 -13.43
CA LEU A 18 11.57 -3.40 -12.82
C LEU A 18 10.93 -4.79 -12.76
N LEU A 19 9.65 -4.87 -12.37
CA LEU A 19 8.90 -6.13 -12.40
C LEU A 19 8.81 -6.72 -13.81
N ALA A 20 8.50 -5.89 -14.82
CA ALA A 20 8.46 -6.30 -16.22
C ALA A 20 9.85 -6.74 -16.74
N ALA A 21 10.92 -6.12 -16.25
CA ALA A 21 12.30 -6.49 -16.55
C ALA A 21 12.79 -7.74 -15.77
N LYS A 22 11.92 -8.46 -15.06
CA LYS A 22 12.25 -9.63 -14.22
C LYS A 22 13.26 -9.31 -13.13
N LYS A 23 13.22 -8.09 -12.59
CA LYS A 23 14.03 -7.60 -11.46
C LYS A 23 13.14 -7.28 -10.24
N PRO A 24 12.40 -8.26 -9.71
CA PRO A 24 11.45 -8.00 -8.62
C PRO A 24 12.13 -7.64 -7.29
N ASP A 25 13.37 -8.09 -7.08
CA ASP A 25 14.21 -7.73 -5.95
C ASP A 25 14.56 -6.23 -5.95
N GLU A 26 14.99 -5.69 -7.10
CA GLU A 26 15.23 -4.26 -7.27
C GLU A 26 13.92 -3.46 -7.07
N ALA A 27 12.80 -3.96 -7.60
CA ALA A 27 11.50 -3.31 -7.46
C ALA A 27 11.09 -3.16 -5.99
N VAL A 28 11.24 -4.24 -5.21
CA VAL A 28 10.97 -4.24 -3.77
C VAL A 28 11.97 -3.35 -3.03
N LEU A 29 13.26 -3.37 -3.38
CA LEU A 29 14.27 -2.56 -2.72
C LEU A 29 13.96 -1.06 -2.82
N VAL A 30 13.54 -0.59 -4.00
CA VAL A 30 13.12 0.81 -4.22
C VAL A 30 11.92 1.18 -3.33
N LEU A 31 10.96 0.28 -3.17
CA LEU A 31 9.79 0.52 -2.32
C LEU A 31 10.13 0.50 -0.83
N LEU A 32 11.03 -0.38 -0.40
CA LEU A 32 11.54 -0.40 0.97
C LEU A 32 12.29 0.89 1.30
N ALA A 33 13.16 1.36 0.40
CA ALA A 33 13.84 2.65 0.56
C ALA A 33 12.85 3.81 0.68
N SER A 34 11.78 3.78 -0.13
CA SER A 34 10.70 4.78 -0.07
C SER A 34 9.97 4.76 1.27
N ARG A 35 9.66 3.56 1.80
CA ARG A 35 9.06 3.39 3.13
C ARG A 35 9.96 3.95 4.24
N GLU A 36 11.25 3.61 4.24
CA GLU A 36 12.19 4.09 5.27
C GLU A 36 12.33 5.62 5.25
N ARG A 37 12.34 6.23 4.06
CA ARG A 37 12.33 7.69 3.92
C ARG A 37 11.09 8.32 4.57
N LEU A 38 9.91 7.78 4.28
CA LEU A 38 8.65 8.26 4.86
C LEU A 38 8.60 8.08 6.38
N ASN A 39 9.12 6.96 6.91
CA ASN A 39 9.22 6.73 8.35
C ASN A 39 10.19 7.71 9.04
N THR A 40 11.30 8.01 8.39
CA THR A 40 12.30 8.98 8.88
C THR A 40 11.72 10.39 8.89
N GLU A 41 11.02 10.80 7.83
CA GLU A 41 10.32 12.08 7.76
C GLU A 41 9.25 12.19 8.84
N LYS A 42 8.45 11.14 9.04
CA LYS A 42 7.44 11.09 10.11
C LYS A 42 8.06 11.25 11.50
N SER A 43 9.18 10.56 11.75
CA SER A 43 9.91 10.63 13.04
C SER A 43 10.53 12.01 13.28
N ASN A 44 11.14 12.60 12.24
CA ASN A 44 11.73 13.94 12.32
C ASN A 44 10.65 15.02 12.53
N ASN A 45 9.50 14.89 11.87
CA ASN A 45 8.39 15.84 12.02
C ASN A 45 7.70 15.72 13.40
N LEU A 46 7.72 14.53 14.03
CA LEU A 46 7.32 14.36 15.43
C LEU A 46 8.29 15.06 16.40
N ASN A 47 9.60 15.08 16.11
CA ASN A 47 10.61 15.77 16.92
C ASN A 47 10.59 17.30 16.75
N ILE A 48 10.22 17.81 15.58
CA ILE A 48 10.16 19.26 15.31
C ILE A 48 8.88 19.91 15.88
N LYS A 49 7.79 19.16 16.06
CA LYS A 49 6.52 19.68 16.63
C LYS A 49 6.59 20.14 18.09
N ALA A 50 7.74 20.00 18.76
CA ALA A 50 7.97 20.60 20.08
C ALA A 50 8.32 22.10 20.02
N ASP A 51 8.71 22.63 18.85
CA ASP A 51 9.06 24.04 18.71
C ASP A 51 8.70 24.55 17.30
N SER A 52 7.75 25.47 17.24
CA SER A 52 7.32 26.24 16.06
C SER A 52 6.44 25.57 14.99
N SER A 53 5.32 26.24 14.76
CA SER A 53 4.40 26.17 13.62
C SER A 53 5.10 26.42 12.28
N THR A 54 4.56 25.79 11.22
CA THR A 54 4.84 25.97 9.79
C THR A 54 6.15 25.39 9.24
N VAL A 55 6.09 24.14 8.79
CA VAL A 55 6.81 23.72 7.56
C VAL A 55 5.85 22.89 6.72
N GLU A 56 5.10 23.58 5.86
CA GLU A 56 4.53 22.97 4.65
C GLU A 56 5.64 22.91 3.60
N ASN A 57 5.64 21.84 2.79
CA ASN A 57 6.55 21.49 1.69
C ASN A 57 7.73 20.57 2.08
N GLU A 58 7.59 19.28 1.79
CA GLU A 58 8.22 18.64 0.63
C GLU A 58 7.57 17.25 0.39
N SER A 59 7.42 16.87 -0.89
CA SER A 59 6.84 15.64 -1.46
C SER A 59 6.47 14.49 -0.52
N GLN A 60 5.32 14.58 0.17
CA GLN A 60 4.80 13.43 0.92
C GLN A 60 3.95 12.54 0.02
N VAL A 61 4.58 11.50 -0.54
CA VAL A 61 3.91 10.32 -1.07
C VAL A 61 3.04 9.72 0.05
N ASP A 62 1.79 9.36 -0.26
CA ASP A 62 0.89 8.71 0.70
C ASP A 62 1.51 7.38 1.18
N PRO A 63 1.85 7.23 2.47
CA PRO A 63 2.46 6.01 2.98
C PRO A 63 1.61 4.76 2.70
N ILE A 64 0.28 4.91 2.68
CA ILE A 64 -0.63 3.79 2.39
C ILE A 64 -0.43 3.31 0.95
N GLN A 65 -0.25 4.23 0.00
CA GLN A 65 -0.01 3.86 -1.39
C GLN A 65 1.33 3.13 -1.59
N VAL A 66 2.36 3.48 -0.82
CA VAL A 66 3.65 2.78 -0.84
C VAL A 66 3.51 1.35 -0.29
N GLU A 67 2.85 1.16 0.84
CA GLU A 67 2.62 -0.18 1.40
C GLU A 67 1.74 -1.06 0.49
N LEU A 68 0.72 -0.47 -0.14
CA LEU A 68 -0.10 -1.18 -1.13
C LEU A 68 0.73 -1.64 -2.33
N LEU A 69 1.60 -0.77 -2.85
CA LEU A 69 2.47 -1.11 -3.97
C LEU A 69 3.56 -2.13 -3.57
N LEU A 70 4.09 -2.03 -2.35
CA LEU A 70 5.07 -2.98 -1.81
C LEU A 70 4.49 -4.38 -1.66
N GLY A 71 3.29 -4.51 -1.10
CA GLY A 71 2.62 -5.80 -1.00
C GLY A 71 2.32 -6.38 -2.37
N LYS A 72 1.89 -5.56 -3.34
CA LYS A 72 1.69 -6.01 -4.72
C LYS A 72 3.00 -6.49 -5.36
N ALA A 73 4.10 -5.75 -5.19
CA ALA A 73 5.40 -6.14 -5.74
C ALA A 73 5.90 -7.47 -5.16
N TYR A 74 5.72 -7.72 -3.86
CA TYR A 74 6.00 -9.04 -3.27
C TYR A 74 5.10 -10.14 -3.84
N SER A 75 3.82 -9.85 -4.08
CA SER A 75 2.89 -10.81 -4.71
C SER A 75 3.33 -11.17 -6.13
N ASP A 76 3.67 -10.17 -6.94
CA ASP A 76 4.14 -10.35 -8.32
C ASP A 76 5.48 -11.11 -8.37
N TRP A 77 6.29 -11.00 -7.31
CA TRP A 77 7.51 -11.81 -7.10
C TRP A 77 7.22 -13.25 -6.67
N GLY A 78 5.97 -13.61 -6.38
CA GLY A 78 5.61 -14.92 -5.83
C GLY A 78 5.89 -15.07 -4.33
N ARG A 79 6.25 -13.98 -3.65
CA ARG A 79 6.49 -13.92 -2.21
C ARG A 79 5.19 -13.57 -1.47
N THR A 80 4.18 -14.43 -1.62
CA THR A 80 2.83 -14.23 -1.05
C THR A 80 2.85 -13.99 0.47
N GLY A 81 3.71 -14.69 1.21
CA GLY A 81 3.81 -14.52 2.67
C GLY A 81 4.27 -13.12 3.09
N ASP A 82 5.24 -12.55 2.35
CA ASP A 82 5.74 -11.20 2.60
C ASP A 82 4.69 -10.15 2.21
N ALA A 83 3.97 -10.37 1.11
CA ALA A 83 2.86 -9.50 0.69
C ALA A 83 1.76 -9.44 1.77
N VAL A 84 1.35 -10.60 2.30
CA VAL A 84 0.38 -10.67 3.40
C VAL A 84 0.90 -9.95 4.65
N SER A 85 2.17 -10.12 4.99
CA SER A 85 2.80 -9.47 6.15
C SER A 85 2.86 -7.95 6.00
N VAL A 86 3.05 -7.44 4.79
CA VAL A 86 2.96 -6.01 4.48
C VAL A 86 1.54 -5.50 4.72
N TYR A 87 0.52 -6.18 4.19
CA TYR A 87 -0.86 -5.75 4.37
C TYR A 87 -1.36 -5.90 5.80
N ASP A 88 -0.89 -6.89 6.56
CA ASP A 88 -1.23 -7.02 7.97
C ASP A 88 -0.70 -5.86 8.80
N ARG A 89 0.52 -5.39 8.51
CA ARG A 89 1.05 -4.18 9.14
C ARG A 89 0.27 -2.94 8.73
N LEU A 90 -0.08 -2.82 7.45
CA LEU A 90 -0.87 -1.71 6.94
C LEU A 90 -2.26 -1.64 7.60
N ILE A 91 -2.95 -2.78 7.72
CA ILE A 91 -4.24 -2.90 8.41
C ILE A 91 -4.08 -2.56 9.89
N SER A 92 -2.99 -2.99 10.53
CA SER A 92 -2.75 -2.69 11.94
C SER A 92 -2.50 -1.20 12.19
N SER A 93 -1.85 -0.49 11.28
CA SER A 93 -1.59 0.94 11.40
C SER A 93 -2.72 1.83 10.89
N HIS A 94 -3.55 1.33 9.97
CA HIS A 94 -4.70 2.02 9.37
C HIS A 94 -5.93 1.09 9.35
N PRO A 95 -6.50 0.74 10.53
CA PRO A 95 -7.58 -0.24 10.63
C PRO A 95 -8.90 0.23 10.01
N ASP A 96 -9.04 1.52 9.73
CA ASP A 96 -10.20 2.13 9.09
C ASP A 96 -10.02 2.36 7.58
N ASP A 97 -8.85 2.03 7.01
CA ASP A 97 -8.61 2.13 5.57
C ASP A 97 -8.95 0.82 4.87
N PHE A 98 -10.02 0.85 4.07
CA PHE A 98 -10.49 -0.32 3.32
C PHE A 98 -9.47 -0.90 2.33
N ARG A 99 -8.51 -0.10 1.85
CA ARG A 99 -7.60 -0.50 0.76
C ARG A 99 -6.69 -1.66 1.18
N GLY A 100 -6.24 -1.68 2.44
CA GLY A 100 -5.41 -2.77 2.97
C GLY A 100 -6.15 -4.09 3.00
N TYR A 101 -7.39 -4.09 3.49
CA TYR A 101 -8.27 -5.26 3.46
C TYR A 101 -8.56 -5.73 2.03
N LEU A 102 -8.90 -4.80 1.12
CA LEU A 102 -9.17 -5.12 -0.28
C LEU A 102 -7.96 -5.80 -0.94
N ALA A 103 -6.77 -5.21 -0.78
CA ALA A 103 -5.54 -5.74 -1.37
C ALA A 103 -5.18 -7.12 -0.81
N LYS A 104 -5.31 -7.33 0.51
CA LYS A 104 -5.10 -8.64 1.13
C LYS A 104 -6.12 -9.67 0.65
N GLY A 105 -7.39 -9.29 0.51
CA GLY A 105 -8.45 -10.15 -0.03
C GLY A 105 -8.14 -10.65 -1.44
N ILE A 106 -7.70 -9.76 -2.34
CA ILE A 106 -7.32 -10.11 -3.71
C ILE A 106 -6.21 -11.16 -3.71
N ILE A 107 -5.11 -10.92 -3.00
CA ILE A 107 -3.98 -11.86 -2.95
C ILE A 107 -4.41 -13.21 -2.36
N LEU A 108 -5.16 -13.22 -1.25
CA LEU A 108 -5.61 -14.47 -0.64
C LEU A 108 -6.46 -15.28 -1.60
N LYS A 109 -7.31 -14.61 -2.39
CA LYS A 109 -8.15 -15.25 -3.39
C LYS A 109 -7.33 -15.84 -4.54
N GLU A 110 -6.39 -15.08 -5.08
CA GLU A 110 -5.46 -15.53 -6.13
C GLU A 110 -4.63 -16.76 -5.67
N ASN A 111 -4.36 -16.87 -4.37
CA ASN A 111 -3.65 -18.00 -3.76
C ASN A 111 -4.59 -19.11 -3.23
N GLY A 112 -5.87 -19.13 -3.63
CA GLY A 112 -6.83 -20.19 -3.30
C GLY A 112 -7.36 -20.18 -1.86
N LYS A 113 -7.00 -19.18 -1.04
CA LYS A 113 -7.50 -19.01 0.34
C LYS A 113 -8.83 -18.27 0.36
N ILE A 114 -9.83 -18.83 -0.31
CA ILE A 114 -11.11 -18.18 -0.60
C ILE A 114 -11.83 -17.72 0.67
N GLY A 115 -11.92 -18.56 1.69
CA GLY A 115 -12.59 -18.20 2.95
C GLY A 115 -11.91 -17.06 3.71
N ASP A 116 -10.58 -16.95 3.62
CA ASP A 116 -9.84 -15.84 4.23
C ASP A 116 -10.04 -14.55 3.42
N ALA A 117 -10.06 -14.66 2.10
CA ALA A 117 -10.34 -13.55 1.20
C ALA A 117 -11.74 -12.95 1.42
N GLU A 118 -12.77 -13.79 1.58
CA GLU A 118 -14.14 -13.33 1.86
C GLU A 118 -14.21 -12.49 3.13
N ARG A 119 -13.53 -12.92 4.21
CA ARG A 119 -13.46 -12.13 5.45
C ARG A 119 -12.82 -10.76 5.20
N MET A 120 -11.78 -10.69 4.38
CA MET A 120 -11.15 -9.43 4.02
C MET A 120 -12.07 -8.54 3.16
N PHE A 121 -12.80 -9.09 2.19
CA PHE A 121 -13.76 -8.30 1.40
C PHE A 121 -14.92 -7.76 2.23
N ILE A 122 -15.39 -8.51 3.23
CA ILE A 122 -16.41 -8.03 4.17
C ILE A 122 -15.88 -6.81 4.94
N GLN A 123 -14.66 -6.88 5.47
CA GLN A 123 -14.02 -5.76 6.17
C GLN A 123 -13.79 -4.57 5.23
N ALA A 124 -13.27 -4.82 4.02
CA ALA A 124 -13.08 -3.77 3.02
C ALA A 124 -14.40 -3.06 2.69
N ARG A 125 -15.50 -3.80 2.51
CA ARG A 125 -16.81 -3.20 2.24
C ARG A 125 -17.35 -2.40 3.41
N PHE A 126 -17.08 -2.82 4.64
CA PHE A 126 -17.50 -2.11 5.85
C PHE A 126 -16.84 -0.73 5.96
N PHE A 127 -15.53 -0.64 5.72
CA PHE A 127 -14.78 0.61 5.79
C PHE A 127 -14.82 1.44 4.50
N ALA A 128 -15.23 0.85 3.37
CA ALA A 128 -15.24 1.55 2.09
C ALA A 128 -16.29 2.68 2.04
N PRO A 129 -15.93 3.87 1.53
CA PRO A 129 -16.92 4.89 1.20
C PRO A 129 -17.84 4.38 0.08
N GLU A 130 -19.07 4.89 -0.03
CA GLU A 130 -20.07 4.41 -1.00
C GLU A 130 -19.53 4.28 -2.43
N LYS A 131 -18.79 5.29 -2.90
CA LYS A 131 -18.15 5.28 -4.24
C LYS A 131 -17.18 4.11 -4.48
N ALA A 132 -16.63 3.52 -3.43
CA ALA A 132 -15.66 2.44 -3.49
C ALA A 132 -16.28 1.06 -3.21
N LYS A 133 -17.51 0.98 -2.68
CA LYS A 133 -18.17 -0.32 -2.40
C LYS A 133 -18.37 -1.15 -3.66
N ALA A 134 -18.75 -0.50 -4.77
CA ALA A 134 -18.87 -1.15 -6.07
C ALA A 134 -17.54 -1.78 -6.55
N LEU A 135 -16.40 -1.13 -6.24
CA LEU A 135 -15.08 -1.68 -6.53
C LEU A 135 -14.79 -2.93 -5.70
N VAL A 136 -15.07 -2.88 -4.39
CA VAL A 136 -14.87 -4.03 -3.49
C VAL A 136 -15.73 -5.23 -3.94
N ASP A 137 -17.00 -4.99 -4.27
CA ASP A 137 -17.92 -6.05 -4.70
C ASP A 137 -17.46 -6.71 -6.01
N ARG A 138 -16.85 -5.95 -6.93
CA ARG A 138 -16.29 -6.50 -8.17
C ARG A 138 -15.20 -7.53 -7.88
N TYR A 139 -14.27 -7.23 -6.99
CA TYR A 139 -13.18 -8.15 -6.62
C TYR A 139 -13.69 -9.35 -5.81
N SER A 140 -14.70 -9.14 -4.96
CA SER A 140 -15.30 -10.23 -4.19
C SER A 140 -15.95 -11.28 -5.09
N ARG A 141 -16.57 -10.88 -6.20
CA ARG A 141 -17.36 -11.77 -7.08
C ARG A 141 -16.57 -12.48 -8.19
N GLN A 142 -15.43 -11.93 -8.63
CA GLN A 142 -14.61 -12.45 -9.73
C GLN A 142 -13.80 -13.67 -9.34
#